data_AF-A0A2A4P687-F1
#
_entry.id   AF-A0A2A4P687-F1
#
_cell.length_a   1.000
_cell.length_b   1.000
_cell.length_c   1.000
_cell.angle_alpha   90.00
_cell.angle_beta   90.00
_cell.angle_gamma   90.00
#
_symmetry.space_group_name_H-M   'P 1'
#
loop_
_entity.id
_entity.type
_entity.pdbx_description
1 polymer ?
#
loop_
_entity_poly.entity_id
_entity_poly.type
_entity_poly.pdbx_seq_one_letter_code
_entity_poly.pdbx_strand_id
1 'polypeptide(L)'
;MAINQASEFSNDQPNVISQKYSDLTFIFGPPSGERYEMLATTARQNAESFSSVYRAYMEEIFTSFEECQFFDQAFSSVLGEDIKINRVFPTYQFWLKRNDKFKKFYLSPDDESIEIPAIMLFPPEFTRKSRSSLNVCVEMKDAEVVSAIMGQSLKLDWIQVNGVLSKGDAA
;
A
#
# COMPACT_ATOMS: atom_id res chain seq x y z
N MET A 1 42.14 7.71 -49.36
CA MET A 1 40.88 6.99 -49.07
C MET A 1 40.51 7.28 -47.64
N ALA A 2 39.46 8.08 -47.43
CA ALA A 2 38.98 8.45 -46.10
C ALA A 2 37.80 7.54 -45.75
N ILE A 3 37.87 6.85 -44.61
CA ILE A 3 36.79 6.02 -44.09
C ILE A 3 35.99 6.94 -43.15
N ASN A 4 34.87 7.47 -43.63
CA ASN A 4 33.85 8.09 -42.79
C ASN A 4 32.99 6.98 -42.19
N GLN A 5 33.33 6.52 -40.98
CA GLN A 5 32.35 5.86 -40.12
C GLN A 5 31.68 6.95 -39.29
N ALA A 6 30.53 7.44 -39.79
CA ALA A 6 29.56 8.10 -38.93
C ALA A 6 28.96 7.02 -38.03
N SER A 7 29.47 6.92 -36.80
CA SER A 7 28.82 6.16 -35.75
C SER A 7 27.52 6.87 -35.42
N GLU A 8 26.40 6.33 -35.90
CA GLU A 8 25.07 6.62 -35.39
C GLU A 8 25.03 6.15 -33.93
N PHE A 9 25.37 7.05 -33.01
CA PHE A 9 25.03 6.89 -31.61
C PHE A 9 23.51 6.99 -31.52
N SER A 10 22.85 5.83 -31.45
CA SER A 10 21.46 5.74 -30.99
C SER A 10 21.40 6.40 -29.62
N ASN A 11 20.71 7.54 -29.55
CA ASN A 11 20.46 8.26 -28.32
C ASN A 11 19.37 7.51 -27.55
N ASP A 12 19.68 6.29 -27.08
CA ASP A 12 18.88 5.53 -26.13
C ASP A 12 19.05 6.19 -24.75
N GLN A 13 18.55 7.42 -24.62
CA GLN A 13 18.25 7.94 -23.29
C GLN A 13 17.11 7.08 -22.74
N PRO A 14 17.27 6.43 -21.58
CA PRO A 14 16.18 5.69 -20.96
C PRO A 14 15.03 6.67 -20.78
N ASN A 15 13.89 6.36 -21.40
CA ASN A 15 12.69 7.16 -21.27
C ASN A 15 12.19 7.00 -19.83
N VAL A 16 12.66 7.86 -18.92
CA VAL A 16 12.28 7.83 -17.51
C VAL A 16 10.82 8.27 -17.46
N ILE A 17 9.91 7.30 -17.30
CA ILE A 17 8.50 7.61 -17.11
C ILE A 17 8.34 8.25 -15.73
N SER A 18 7.77 9.46 -15.72
CA SER A 18 7.34 10.08 -14.48
C SER A 18 6.12 9.34 -13.94
N GLN A 19 6.15 8.96 -12.66
CA GLN A 19 5.03 8.29 -12.01
C GLN A 19 3.92 9.30 -11.69
N LYS A 20 2.68 8.89 -11.95
CA LYS A 20 1.47 9.70 -11.72
C LYS A 20 1.24 10.01 -10.25
N TYR A 21 1.53 9.05 -9.37
CA TYR A 21 1.32 9.19 -7.93
C TYR A 21 2.65 9.33 -7.20
N SER A 22 2.74 10.25 -6.25
CA SER A 22 3.88 10.37 -5.33
C SER A 22 3.85 9.27 -4.28
N ASP A 23 2.66 8.92 -3.82
CA ASP A 23 2.42 7.82 -2.89
C ASP A 23 1.06 7.18 -3.13
N LEU A 24 0.99 5.91 -2.73
CA LEU A 24 -0.22 5.11 -2.64
C LEU A 24 -0.35 4.61 -1.21
N THR A 25 -1.47 4.94 -0.57
CA THR A 25 -1.78 4.56 0.81
C THR A 25 -2.88 3.51 0.83
N PHE A 26 -2.58 2.33 1.35
CA PHE A 26 -3.52 1.24 1.60
C PHE A 26 -3.98 1.32 3.05
N ILE A 27 -5.27 1.48 3.30
CA ILE A 27 -5.87 1.61 4.62
C ILE A 27 -6.68 0.34 4.89
N PHE A 28 -6.31 -0.39 5.93
CA PHE A 28 -6.79 -1.73 6.20
C PHE A 28 -7.99 -1.69 7.15
N GLY A 29 -9.18 -1.93 6.61
CA GLY A 29 -10.40 -2.05 7.39
C GLY A 29 -10.37 -3.27 8.32
N PRO A 30 -11.32 -3.36 9.26
CA PRO A 30 -11.27 -4.40 10.28
C PRO A 30 -11.46 -5.77 9.65
N PRO A 31 -10.97 -6.84 10.28
CA PRO A 31 -11.25 -8.19 9.82
C PRO A 31 -12.75 -8.49 9.94
N SER A 32 -13.16 -9.56 9.26
CA SER A 32 -14.51 -10.09 9.31
C SER A 32 -14.57 -11.41 10.12
N GLY A 33 -15.78 -11.77 10.56
CA GLY A 33 -16.05 -13.06 11.22
C GLY A 33 -15.32 -13.25 12.54
N GLU A 34 -14.90 -14.49 12.82
CA GLU A 34 -14.30 -14.90 14.10
C GLU A 34 -13.08 -14.08 14.50
N ARG A 35 -12.27 -13.65 13.51
CA ARG A 35 -11.09 -12.83 13.76
C ARG A 35 -11.45 -11.47 14.35
N TYR A 36 -12.53 -10.85 13.89
CA TYR A 36 -13.05 -9.62 14.50
C TYR A 36 -13.46 -9.84 15.94
N GLU A 37 -14.26 -10.88 16.20
CA GLU A 37 -14.77 -11.16 17.54
C GLU A 37 -13.64 -11.49 18.53
N MET A 38 -12.59 -12.18 18.07
CA MET A 38 -11.39 -12.44 18.84
C MET A 38 -10.71 -11.13 19.26
N LEU A 39 -10.37 -10.26 18.30
CA LEU A 39 -9.70 -8.99 18.60
C LEU A 39 -10.57 -8.04 19.44
N ALA A 40 -11.88 -8.00 19.18
CA ALA A 40 -12.82 -7.22 19.97
C ALA A 40 -12.95 -7.74 21.40
N THR A 41 -12.89 -9.06 21.59
CA THR A 41 -12.88 -9.67 22.92
C THR A 41 -11.60 -9.32 23.67
N THR A 42 -10.43 -9.42 23.02
CA THR A 42 -9.14 -9.01 23.59
C THR A 42 -9.17 -7.55 24.03
N ALA A 43 -9.64 -6.64 23.17
CA ALA A 43 -9.76 -5.22 23.49
C ALA A 43 -10.63 -4.98 24.73
N ARG A 44 -11.80 -5.63 24.81
CA ARG A 44 -12.68 -5.52 25.99
C ARG A 44 -12.06 -6.09 27.26
N GLN A 45 -11.39 -7.24 27.18
CA GLN A 45 -10.75 -7.90 28.33
C GLN A 45 -9.60 -7.07 28.89
N ASN A 46 -8.87 -6.37 28.03
CA ASN A 46 -7.71 -5.56 28.40
C ASN A 46 -8.06 -4.10 28.70
N ALA A 47 -9.33 -3.69 28.53
CA ALA A 47 -9.77 -2.29 28.58
C ALA A 47 -8.99 -1.38 27.60
N GLU A 48 -8.70 -1.90 26.42
CA GLU A 48 -8.02 -1.19 25.32
C GLU A 48 -9.01 -0.81 24.22
N SER A 49 -8.65 0.18 23.39
CA SER A 49 -9.41 0.47 22.18
C SER A 49 -9.20 -0.64 21.16
N PHE A 50 -10.23 -0.93 20.34
CA PHE A 50 -10.07 -1.88 19.23
C PHE A 50 -8.98 -1.44 18.26
N SER A 51 -8.85 -0.12 18.03
CA SER A 51 -7.80 0.44 17.18
C SER A 51 -6.40 0.03 17.64
N SER A 52 -6.13 0.08 18.96
CA SER A 52 -4.84 -0.29 19.52
C SER A 52 -4.53 -1.77 19.27
N VAL A 53 -5.45 -2.66 19.64
CA VAL A 53 -5.30 -4.11 19.48
C VAL A 53 -5.16 -4.49 18.02
N TYR A 54 -6.00 -3.90 17.16
CA TYR A 54 -5.97 -4.20 15.74
C TYR A 54 -4.71 -3.68 15.04
N ARG A 55 -4.19 -2.51 15.44
CA ARG A 55 -2.94 -2.00 14.90
C ARG A 55 -1.77 -2.93 15.24
N ALA A 56 -1.65 -3.34 16.50
CA ALA A 56 -0.61 -4.29 16.91
C ALA A 56 -0.69 -5.61 16.11
N TYR A 57 -1.91 -6.13 15.93
CA TYR A 57 -2.14 -7.30 15.08
C TYR A 57 -1.70 -7.09 13.61
N MET A 58 -1.98 -5.93 13.03
CA MET A 58 -1.60 -5.62 11.65
C MET A 58 -0.11 -5.33 11.49
N GLU A 59 0.56 -4.79 12.52
CA GLU A 59 2.02 -4.60 12.51
C GLU A 59 2.76 -5.93 12.33
N GLU A 60 2.33 -7.00 13.01
CA GLU A 60 2.88 -8.36 12.81
C GLU A 60 2.69 -8.87 11.38
N ILE A 61 1.52 -8.59 10.79
CA ILE A 61 1.23 -8.93 9.38
C ILE A 61 2.15 -8.13 8.45
N PHE A 62 2.37 -6.84 8.72
CA PHE A 62 3.21 -5.99 7.90
C PHE A 62 4.68 -6.41 7.96
N THR A 63 5.18 -6.85 9.11
CA THR A 63 6.50 -7.49 9.21
C THR A 63 6.58 -8.73 8.31
N SER A 64 5.56 -9.59 8.34
CA SER A 64 5.51 -10.77 7.47
C SER A 64 5.48 -10.40 5.98
N PHE A 65 4.78 -9.33 5.61
CA PHE A 65 4.76 -8.81 4.24
C PHE A 65 6.13 -8.34 3.77
N GLU A 66 6.89 -7.66 4.63
CA GLU A 66 8.25 -7.23 4.34
C GLU A 66 9.20 -8.43 4.17
N GLU A 67 9.18 -9.37 5.11
CA GLU A 67 10.02 -10.58 5.08
C GLU A 67 9.78 -11.43 3.83
N CYS A 68 8.51 -11.56 3.42
CA CYS A 68 8.13 -12.34 2.24
C CYS A 68 8.18 -11.53 0.94
N GLN A 69 8.57 -10.24 0.97
CA GLN A 69 8.56 -9.33 -0.17
C GLN A 69 7.20 -9.31 -0.89
N PHE A 70 6.11 -9.32 -0.11
CA PHE A 70 4.75 -9.47 -0.62
C PHE A 70 4.42 -8.45 -1.72
N PHE A 71 4.71 -7.17 -1.48
CA PHE A 71 4.38 -6.12 -2.45
C PHE A 71 5.18 -6.23 -3.75
N ASP A 72 6.46 -6.63 -3.68
CA ASP A 72 7.27 -6.88 -4.89
C ASP A 72 6.59 -7.92 -5.76
N GLN A 73 6.17 -9.04 -5.16
CA GLN A 73 5.51 -10.13 -5.87
C GLN A 73 4.14 -9.71 -6.42
N ALA A 74 3.31 -9.06 -5.60
CA ALA A 74 1.96 -8.65 -5.97
C ALA A 74 1.98 -7.65 -7.13
N PHE A 75 2.77 -6.58 -7.03
CA PHE A 75 2.87 -5.61 -8.11
C PHE A 75 3.61 -6.14 -9.33
N SER A 76 4.60 -7.03 -9.17
CA SER A 76 5.23 -7.66 -10.35
C SER A 76 4.21 -8.46 -11.16
N SER A 77 3.33 -9.19 -10.46
CA SER A 77 2.26 -9.96 -11.11
C SER A 77 1.24 -9.06 -11.81
N VAL A 78 0.88 -7.92 -11.22
CA VAL A 78 -0.12 -7.01 -11.78
C VAL A 78 0.44 -6.23 -12.98
N LEU A 79 1.69 -5.79 -12.90
CA LEU A 79 2.33 -4.99 -13.95
C LEU A 79 2.93 -5.85 -15.07
N GLY A 80 3.10 -7.16 -14.86
CA GLY A 80 3.78 -8.04 -15.81
C GLY A 80 5.28 -7.76 -15.96
N GLU A 81 5.89 -7.08 -14.99
CA GLU A 81 7.33 -6.78 -14.95
C GLU A 81 7.92 -7.23 -13.60
N ASP A 82 9.17 -7.68 -13.58
CA ASP A 82 9.89 -7.98 -12.33
C ASP A 82 10.31 -6.70 -11.61
N ILE A 83 9.47 -6.23 -10.68
CA ILE A 83 9.70 -5.00 -9.92
C ILE A 83 10.27 -5.26 -8.53
N LYS A 84 10.79 -4.17 -7.95
CA LYS A 84 11.19 -4.04 -6.56
C LYS A 84 10.61 -2.75 -5.99
N ILE A 85 9.94 -2.87 -4.86
CA ILE A 85 9.42 -1.74 -4.09
C ILE A 85 10.49 -1.40 -3.05
N ASN A 86 11.20 -0.30 -3.30
CA ASN A 86 12.36 0.05 -2.49
C ASN A 86 11.99 0.63 -1.12
N ARG A 87 10.72 1.00 -0.92
CA ARG A 87 10.23 1.55 0.33
C ARG A 87 8.77 1.18 0.57
N VAL A 88 8.55 0.48 1.67
CA VAL A 88 7.25 0.21 2.27
C VAL A 88 7.22 0.91 3.62
N PHE A 89 6.22 1.75 3.87
CA PHE A 89 6.14 2.52 5.10
C PHE A 89 4.84 2.19 5.85
N PRO A 90 4.92 1.30 6.87
CA PRO A 90 3.82 1.08 7.79
C PRO A 90 3.46 2.37 8.54
N THR A 91 2.16 2.65 8.63
CA THR A 91 1.63 3.83 9.29
C THR A 91 0.19 3.57 9.76
N TYR A 92 -0.51 4.63 10.14
CA TYR A 92 -1.93 4.57 10.43
C TYR A 92 -2.59 5.87 9.96
N GLN A 93 -3.90 5.79 9.75
CA GLN A 93 -4.74 6.95 9.50
C GLN A 93 -5.61 7.20 10.73
N PHE A 94 -5.71 8.46 11.13
CA PHE A 94 -6.41 8.88 12.33
C PHE A 94 -7.71 9.57 11.96
N TRP A 95 -8.82 9.15 12.58
CA TRP A 95 -10.10 9.84 12.45
C TRP A 95 -10.60 10.31 13.80
N LEU A 96 -10.90 11.60 13.84
CA LEU A 96 -11.61 12.24 14.93
C LEU A 96 -13.12 12.10 14.72
N LYS A 97 -13.82 11.94 15.84
CA LYS A 97 -15.27 11.80 15.93
C LYS A 97 -15.77 10.49 15.35
N ARG A 98 -16.91 10.04 15.89
CA ARG A 98 -17.57 8.81 15.43
C ARG A 98 -18.07 8.98 13.99
N ASN A 99 -17.84 7.96 13.18
CA ASN A 99 -18.33 7.87 11.81
C ASN A 99 -18.88 6.46 11.58
N ASP A 100 -20.10 6.36 11.03
CA ASP A 100 -20.79 5.09 10.80
C ASP A 100 -20.00 4.14 9.90
N LYS A 101 -19.19 4.66 8.98
CA LYS A 101 -18.27 3.87 8.15
C LYS A 101 -17.32 3.02 8.99
N PHE A 102 -16.94 3.51 10.16
CA PHE A 102 -15.96 2.89 11.04
C PHE A 102 -16.57 2.30 12.31
N LYS A 103 -17.89 2.06 12.32
CA LYS A 103 -18.62 1.59 13.51
C LYS A 103 -17.97 0.40 14.25
N LYS A 104 -17.31 -0.50 13.52
CA LYS A 104 -16.63 -1.69 14.08
C LYS A 104 -15.40 -1.36 14.94
N PHE A 105 -14.82 -0.18 14.80
CA PHE A 105 -13.68 0.27 15.61
C PHE A 105 -14.09 0.89 16.94
N TYR A 106 -15.36 1.22 17.11
CA TYR A 106 -15.87 1.80 18.36
C TYR A 106 -16.57 0.71 19.18
N LEU A 107 -15.89 0.18 20.20
CA LEU A 107 -16.44 -0.84 21.09
C LEU A 107 -17.14 -0.24 22.31
N SER A 108 -16.74 0.98 22.70
CA SER A 108 -17.35 1.77 23.76
C SER A 108 -18.06 3.00 23.19
N PRO A 109 -19.12 3.51 23.84
CA PRO A 109 -19.66 4.85 23.56
C PRO A 109 -18.62 5.96 23.70
N ASP A 110 -17.63 5.78 24.57
CA ASP A 110 -16.58 6.76 24.87
C ASP A 110 -15.46 6.76 23.82
N ASP A 111 -15.45 5.81 22.88
CA ASP A 111 -14.50 5.83 21.78
C ASP A 111 -14.85 7.00 20.83
N GLU A 112 -14.07 8.07 20.90
CA GLU A 112 -14.25 9.28 20.08
C GLU A 112 -13.33 9.35 18.86
N SER A 113 -12.28 8.52 18.83
CA SER A 113 -11.29 8.51 17.75
C SER A 113 -10.82 7.10 17.45
N ILE A 114 -10.30 6.93 16.23
CA ILE A 114 -9.81 5.63 15.77
C ILE A 114 -8.49 5.81 15.02
N GLU A 115 -7.68 4.77 15.09
CA GLU A 115 -6.45 4.62 14.34
C GLU A 115 -6.59 3.37 13.48
N ILE A 116 -6.56 3.55 12.16
CA ILE A 116 -6.70 2.44 11.21
C ILE A 116 -5.32 2.17 10.59
N PRO A 117 -4.80 0.94 10.69
CA PRO A 117 -3.50 0.60 10.14
C PRO A 117 -3.46 0.83 8.63
N ALA A 118 -2.31 1.31 8.16
CA ALA A 118 -2.10 1.65 6.76
C ALA A 118 -0.67 1.33 6.31
N ILE A 119 -0.49 1.17 5.00
CA ILE A 119 0.82 1.06 4.36
C ILE A 119 0.90 2.11 3.27
N MET A 120 1.98 2.89 3.27
CA MET A 120 2.33 3.80 2.18
C MET A 120 3.41 3.19 1.31
N LEU A 121 3.19 3.22 0.00
CA LEU A 121 4.16 2.86 -1.03
C LEU A 121 4.45 4.11 -1.87
N PHE A 122 5.66 4.16 -2.44
CA PHE A 122 6.12 5.32 -3.21
C PHE A 122 6.44 4.89 -4.65
N PRO A 123 5.46 4.91 -5.58
CA PRO A 123 5.69 4.53 -6.97
C PRO A 123 6.93 5.17 -7.64
N PRO A 124 7.29 6.45 -7.38
CA PRO A 124 8.51 7.03 -7.93
C PRO A 124 9.80 6.32 -7.51
N GLU A 125 9.76 5.60 -6.39
CA GLU A 125 10.87 4.81 -5.89
C GLU A 125 10.84 3.36 -6.40
N PHE A 126 9.86 2.94 -7.20
CA PHE A 126 9.81 1.57 -7.73
C PHE A 126 10.86 1.39 -8.81
N THR A 127 11.54 0.24 -8.77
CA THR A 127 12.56 -0.11 -9.78
C THR A 127 12.29 -1.50 -10.33
N ARG A 128 12.95 -1.85 -11.44
CA ARG A 128 13.08 -3.26 -11.80
C ARG A 128 14.05 -3.96 -10.83
N LYS A 129 13.99 -5.28 -10.72
CA LYS A 129 14.97 -6.05 -9.90
C LYS A 129 16.43 -5.82 -10.33
N SER A 130 16.66 -5.51 -11.61
CA SER A 130 17.96 -5.08 -12.15
C SER A 130 18.43 -3.70 -11.66
N ARG A 131 17.62 -3.01 -10.84
CA ARG A 131 17.79 -1.64 -10.34
C ARG A 131 17.66 -0.55 -11.40
N SER A 132 17.22 -0.87 -12.62
CA SER A 132 16.87 0.15 -13.61
C SER A 132 15.53 0.81 -13.26
N SER A 133 15.32 2.00 -13.82
CA SER A 133 14.02 2.68 -13.77
C SER A 133 12.89 1.80 -14.31
N LEU A 134 11.71 1.99 -13.74
CA LEU A 134 10.49 1.35 -14.20
C LEU A 134 9.96 2.11 -15.43
N ASN A 135 9.67 1.38 -16.51
CA ASN A 135 9.15 1.97 -17.75
C ASN A 135 7.62 1.82 -17.86
N VAL A 136 6.94 1.58 -16.73
CA VAL A 136 5.49 1.52 -16.62
C VAL A 136 5.05 2.43 -15.49
N CYS A 137 3.94 3.15 -15.68
CA CYS A 137 3.34 3.95 -14.63
C CYS A 137 2.44 3.06 -13.77
N VAL A 138 2.57 3.15 -12.45
CA VAL A 138 1.63 2.50 -11.53
C VAL A 138 0.32 3.29 -11.54
N GLU A 139 -0.77 2.64 -11.90
CA GLU A 139 -2.11 3.21 -11.90
C GLU A 139 -2.91 2.84 -10.65
N MET A 140 -4.01 3.57 -10.40
CA MET A 140 -4.89 3.27 -9.26
C MET A 140 -5.51 1.87 -9.38
N LYS A 141 -5.85 1.45 -10.61
CA LYS A 141 -6.38 0.11 -10.88
C LYS A 141 -5.42 -1.00 -10.44
N ASP A 142 -4.10 -0.77 -10.56
CA ASP A 142 -3.09 -1.77 -10.19
C ASP A 142 -3.07 -1.91 -8.67
N ALA A 143 -3.12 -0.78 -7.97
CA ALA A 143 -3.23 -0.73 -6.52
C ALA A 143 -4.55 -1.34 -6.02
N GLU A 144 -5.66 -1.13 -6.72
CA GLU A 144 -6.96 -1.75 -6.40
C GLU A 144 -6.94 -3.28 -6.56
N VAL A 145 -6.23 -3.81 -7.55
CA VAL A 145 -6.04 -5.27 -7.69
C VAL A 145 -5.22 -5.81 -6.51
N VAL A 146 -4.11 -5.16 -6.16
CA VAL A 146 -3.29 -5.55 -5.01
C VAL A 146 -4.09 -5.46 -3.70
N SER A 147 -4.93 -4.43 -3.55
CA SER A 147 -5.80 -4.27 -2.37
C SER A 147 -6.87 -5.36 -2.30
N ALA A 148 -7.45 -5.78 -3.43
CA ALA A 148 -8.39 -6.89 -3.47
C ALA A 148 -7.74 -8.22 -3.03
N ILE A 149 -6.52 -8.51 -3.51
CA ILE A 149 -5.74 -9.69 -3.11
C ILE A 149 -5.50 -9.69 -1.60
N MET A 150 -5.04 -8.57 -1.05
CA MET A 150 -4.80 -8.44 0.40
C MET A 150 -6.09 -8.57 1.19
N GLY A 151 -7.16 -7.89 0.78
CA GLY A 151 -8.45 -7.89 1.46
C GLY A 151 -9.04 -9.29 1.56
N GLN A 152 -8.98 -10.06 0.47
CA GLN A 152 -9.44 -11.45 0.45
C GLN A 152 -8.56 -12.35 1.32
N SER A 153 -7.22 -12.23 1.21
CA SER A 153 -6.27 -13.07 1.95
C SER A 153 -6.35 -12.85 3.46
N LEU A 154 -6.53 -11.61 3.88
CA LEU A 154 -6.63 -11.20 5.28
C LEU A 154 -8.07 -11.25 5.82
N LYS A 155 -9.06 -11.54 4.96
CA LYS A 155 -10.50 -11.52 5.27
C LYS A 155 -10.95 -10.19 5.88
N LEU A 156 -10.51 -9.08 5.31
CA LEU A 156 -10.89 -7.73 5.76
C LEU A 156 -12.21 -7.32 5.15
N ASP A 157 -13.00 -6.52 5.87
CA ASP A 157 -14.24 -5.96 5.36
C ASP A 157 -14.00 -5.07 4.13
N TRP A 158 -12.89 -4.32 4.14
CA TRP A 158 -12.48 -3.44 3.06
C TRP A 158 -10.99 -3.10 3.19
N ILE A 159 -10.39 -2.74 2.05
CA ILE A 159 -9.14 -1.97 1.99
C ILE A 159 -9.43 -0.74 1.15
N GLN A 160 -9.16 0.44 1.67
CA GLN A 160 -9.26 1.68 0.91
C GLN A 160 -7.89 2.06 0.37
N VAL A 161 -7.81 2.39 -0.91
CA VAL A 161 -6.60 2.90 -1.54
C VAL A 161 -6.77 4.39 -1.80
N ASN A 162 -5.81 5.19 -1.35
CA ASN A 162 -5.70 6.59 -1.69
C ASN A 162 -4.39 6.82 -2.45
N GLY A 163 -4.38 7.79 -3.37
CA GLY A 163 -3.17 8.19 -4.08
C GLY A 163 -3.01 9.69 -4.08
N VAL A 164 -1.80 10.17 -3.84
CA VAL A 164 -1.44 11.58 -3.98
C VAL A 164 -0.81 11.79 -5.34
N LEU A 165 -1.31 12.74 -6.13
CA LEU A 165 -0.77 13.03 -7.45
C LEU A 165 0.61 13.69 -7.36
N SER A 166 1.51 13.28 -8.24
CA SER A 166 2.79 13.94 -8.45
C SER A 166 2.56 15.38 -8.95
N LYS A 167 3.41 16.32 -8.54
CA LYS A 167 3.28 17.77 -8.83
C LYS A 167 3.27 18.15 -10.32
N GLY A 168 3.41 17.21 -11.25
CA GLY A 168 3.34 17.43 -12.71
C GLY A 168 1.98 17.12 -13.35
N ASP A 169 1.09 16.38 -12.66
CA ASP A 169 -0.18 15.88 -13.22
C ASP A 169 -1.42 16.49 -12.57
N ALA A 170 -1.24 17.54 -11.74
CA ALA A 170 -2.33 18.35 -11.21
C ALA A 170 -2.71 19.44 -12.22
N ALA A 171 -3.44 19.06 -13.27
CA ALA A 171 -4.04 19.96 -14.24
C ALA A 171 -5.49 19.55 -14.55
#